data_AF-A0A382RT64-F1
#
_entry.id   AF-A0A382RT64-F1
#
_cell.length_a   1.000
_cell.length_b   1.000
_cell.length_c   1.000
_cell.angle_alpha   90.00
_cell.angle_beta   90.00
_cell.angle_gamma   90.00
#
_symmetry.space_group_name_H-M   'P 1'
#
loop_
_entity.id
_entity.type
_entity.pdbx_description
1 polymer ?
#
loop_
_entity_poly.entity_id
_entity_poly.type
_entity_poly.pdbx_seq_one_letter_code
_entity_poly.pdbx_strand_id
1 'polypeptide(L)' 'VRDGINLENKGVPDVVISHNVFGKAAQAQSVALGLPELRVIIYDQPKGKPDDVEGALFAKQVVDQLEVMVQESDL' A
#
# COMPACT_ATOMS: atom_id res chain seq x y z
N VAL A 1 1.19 8.32 0.77
CA VAL A 1 0.00 8.53 1.63
C VAL A 1 -0.70 9.84 1.31
N ARG A 2 -0.08 11.02 1.55
CA ARG A 2 -0.72 12.32 1.27
C ARG A 2 -1.22 12.48 -0.16
N ASP A 3 -0.44 12.05 -1.15
CA ASP A 3 -0.84 12.15 -2.56
C ASP A 3 -2.03 11.23 -2.88
N GLY A 4 -2.03 10.00 -2.38
CA GLY A 4 -3.16 9.09 -2.54
C GLY A 4 -4.45 9.63 -1.92
N ILE A 5 -4.36 10.23 -0.72
CA ILE A 5 -5.50 10.92 -0.09
C ILE A 5 -5.99 12.08 -0.96
N ASN A 6 -5.09 12.86 -1.56
CA ASN A 6 -5.48 13.94 -2.47
C ASN A 6 -6.16 13.43 -3.75
N LEU A 7 -5.79 12.24 -4.25
CA LEU A 7 -6.41 11.61 -5.41
C LEU A 7 -7.80 11.08 -5.08
N GLU A 8 -7.94 10.34 -3.97
CA GLU A 8 -9.24 9.83 -3.49
C GLU A 8 -10.24 10.96 -3.23
N ASN A 9 -9.79 12.06 -2.61
CA ASN A 9 -10.62 13.25 -2.39
C ASN A 9 -11.09 13.94 -3.68
N LYS A 10 -10.42 13.68 -4.82
CA LYS A 10 -10.83 14.15 -6.15
C LYS A 10 -11.68 13.12 -6.90
N GLY A 11 -12.05 12.01 -6.25
CA GLY A 11 -12.78 10.90 -6.87
C GLY A 11 -11.91 10.06 -7.80
N VAL A 12 -10.58 10.12 -7.68
CA VAL A 12 -9.65 9.28 -8.43
C VAL A 12 -9.24 8.11 -7.52
N PRO A 13 -9.63 6.87 -7.84
CA PRO A 13 -9.22 5.70 -7.07
C PRO A 13 -7.69 5.56 -7.10
N ASP A 14 -7.09 5.31 -5.94
CA ASP A 14 -5.66 5.06 -5.77
C ASP A 14 -5.40 3.88 -4.83
N VAL A 15 -4.19 3.31 -4.94
CA VAL A 15 -3.66 2.31 -4.01
C VAL A 15 -2.29 2.77 -3.54
N VAL A 16 -2.16 2.99 -2.24
CA VAL A 16 -0.88 3.40 -1.64
C VAL A 16 -0.08 2.18 -1.27
N ILE A 17 1.11 2.02 -1.85
CA ILE A 17 2.06 0.98 -1.45
C ILE A 17 3.04 1.58 -0.44
N SER A 18 3.18 0.94 0.71
CA SER A 18 4.07 1.41 1.79
C SER A 18 4.81 0.27 2.46
N HIS A 19 5.99 0.60 2.99
CA HIS A 19 6.79 -0.31 3.79
C HIS A 19 6.17 -0.52 5.18
N ASN A 20 6.35 -1.70 5.75
CA ASN A 20 5.91 -2.08 7.10
C ASN A 20 6.35 -1.09 8.20
N VAL A 21 7.56 -0.51 8.09
CA VAL A 21 8.07 0.51 9.03
C VAL A 21 7.19 1.76 9.09
N PHE A 22 6.46 2.06 8.02
CA PHE A 22 5.53 3.18 7.94
C PHE A 22 4.07 2.75 8.03
N GLY A 23 3.73 1.46 8.11
CA GLY A 23 2.35 1.00 8.04
C GLY A 23 1.43 1.61 9.10
N LYS A 24 1.89 1.66 10.37
CA LYS A 24 1.13 2.32 11.44
C LYS A 24 0.97 3.83 11.20
N ALA A 25 2.00 4.48 10.67
CA ALA A 25 1.94 5.92 10.38
C ALA A 25 1.02 6.21 9.19
N ALA A 26 1.04 5.37 8.16
CA ALA A 26 0.17 5.46 7.00
C ALA A 26 -1.31 5.32 7.40
N GLN A 27 -1.64 4.33 8.24
CA GLN A 27 -3.00 4.16 8.77
C GLN A 27 -3.42 5.31 9.69
N ALA A 28 -2.54 5.76 10.59
CA ALA A 28 -2.87 6.89 11.47
C ALA A 28 -3.12 8.17 10.66
N GLN A 29 -2.35 8.38 9.59
CA GLN A 29 -2.50 9.52 8.70
C GLN A 29 -3.78 9.44 7.85
N SER A 30 -4.15 8.26 7.37
CA SER A 30 -5.38 8.08 6.59
C SER A 30 -6.63 8.39 7.43
N VAL A 31 -6.67 7.91 8.69
CA VAL A 31 -7.72 8.23 9.66
C VAL A 31 -7.76 9.72 9.98
N ALA A 32 -6.60 10.33 10.27
CA ALA A 32 -6.53 11.75 10.63
C ALA A 32 -6.98 12.69 9.50
N LEU A 33 -6.89 12.24 8.25
CA LEU A 33 -7.27 13.00 7.06
C LEU A 33 -8.64 12.60 6.51
N GLY A 34 -9.42 11.79 7.24
CA GLY A 34 -10.81 11.47 6.91
C GLY A 34 -10.99 10.37 5.85
N LEU A 35 -9.94 9.59 5.56
CA LEU A 35 -9.99 8.45 4.64
C LEU A 35 -9.51 7.16 5.34
N PRO A 36 -10.25 6.66 6.35
CA PRO A 36 -9.87 5.43 7.06
C PRO A 36 -9.82 4.20 6.14
N GLU A 37 -10.63 4.21 5.09
CA GLU A 37 -10.75 3.15 4.06
C GLU A 37 -9.74 3.32 2.90
N LEU A 38 -8.73 4.18 3.06
CA LEU A 38 -7.68 4.31 2.05
C LEU A 38 -7.06 2.94 1.80
N ARG A 39 -7.06 2.50 0.53
CA ARG A 39 -6.44 1.25 0.10
C ARG A 39 -4.92 1.36 0.27
N VAL A 40 -4.37 0.64 1.25
CA VAL A 40 -2.93 0.61 1.51
C VAL A 40 -2.41 -0.82 1.48
N ILE A 41 -1.46 -1.09 0.60
CA ILE A 41 -0.68 -2.33 0.57
C ILE A 41 0.55 -2.12 1.43
N ILE A 42 0.68 -2.91 2.50
CA ILE A 42 1.84 -2.90 3.38
C ILE A 42 2.71 -4.11 3.08
N TYR A 43 3.94 -3.87 2.64
CA TYR A 43 4.91 -4.94 2.40
C TYR A 43 6.09 -4.85 3.35
N ASP A 44 6.68 -6.01 3.64
CA ASP A 44 7.89 -6.10 4.43
C ASP A 44 9.08 -5.63 3.60
N GLN A 45 9.72 -4.55 4.05
CA GLN A 45 10.91 -4.06 3.37
C GLN A 45 12.03 -5.09 3.51
N PRO A 46 12.60 -5.62 2.41
CA PRO A 46 13.78 -6.45 2.49
C PRO A 46 14.93 -5.67 3.15
N LYS A 47 15.54 -6.26 4.18
CA LYS A 47 16.72 -5.70 4.85
C LYS A 47 17.97 -6.37 4.28
N GLY A 48 18.78 -5.64 3.52
CA GLY A 48 20.03 -6.15 2.96
C GLY A 48 20.51 -5.35 1.76
N LYS A 49 21.65 -5.74 1.19
CA LYS A 49 22.11 -5.19 -0.10
C LYS A 49 21.22 -5.70 -1.22
N PRO A 50 21.07 -4.98 -2.36
CA PRO A 50 20.22 -5.38 -3.47
C PRO A 50 20.43 -6.81 -3.97
N ASP A 51 21.67 -7.30 -3.90
CA ASP A 51 22.06 -8.64 -4.36
C ASP A 51 21.79 -9.74 -3.31
N ASP A 52 21.57 -9.35 -2.05
CA ASP A 52 21.37 -10.24 -0.89
C ASP A 52 19.89 -10.39 -0.52
N VAL A 53 18.99 -9.67 -1.21
CA VAL A 53 17.55 -9.67 -0.90
C VAL A 53 16.74 -10.22 -2.05
N GLU A 54 15.75 -11.03 -1.72
CA GLU A 54 14.78 -11.58 -2.67
C GLU A 54 13.79 -10.52 -3.15
N GLY A 55 14.28 -9.40 -3.72
CA GLY A 55 13.45 -8.27 -4.16
C GLY A 55 12.33 -8.69 -5.12
N ALA A 56 12.59 -9.69 -5.97
CA ALA A 56 11.58 -10.27 -6.85
C ALA A 56 10.43 -10.95 -6.08
N LEU A 57 10.72 -11.62 -4.96
CA LEU A 57 9.70 -12.25 -4.12
C LEU A 57 8.80 -11.18 -3.48
N PHE A 58 9.38 -10.13 -2.91
CA PHE A 58 8.61 -9.05 -2.28
C PHE A 58 7.77 -8.26 -3.29
N ALA A 59 8.32 -8.01 -4.49
CA ALA A 59 7.57 -7.40 -5.58
C ALA A 59 6.37 -8.28 -5.98
N LYS A 60 6.57 -9.60 -6.06
CA LYS A 60 5.48 -10.55 -6.33
C LYS A 60 4.40 -10.48 -5.25
N GLN A 61 4.77 -10.46 -3.97
CA GLN A 61 3.80 -10.36 -2.86
C GLN A 61 2.94 -9.09 -2.94
N VAL A 62 3.52 -7.96 -3.33
CA VAL A 62 2.76 -6.71 -3.54
C VAL A 62 1.75 -6.86 -4.68
N VAL A 63 2.16 -7.49 -5.79
CA VAL A 63 1.26 -7.73 -6.94
C VAL A 63 0.15 -8.70 -6.57
N ASP A 64 0.47 -9.81 -5.90
CA ASP A 64 -0.52 -10.81 -5.47
C ASP A 64 -1.59 -10.17 -4.53
N GLN A 65 -1.18 -9.27 -3.64
CA GLN A 65 -2.12 -8.52 -2.78
C GLN A 65 -3.01 -7.58 -3.60
N LEU A 66 -2.45 -6.91 -4.61
CA LEU A 66 -3.23 -6.05 -5.50
C LEU A 66 -4.27 -6.86 -6.29
N GLU A 67 -3.92 -8.04 -6.78
CA GLU A 67 -4.85 -8.92 -7.49
C GLU A 67 -6.05 -9.32 -6.62
N VAL A 68 -5.82 -9.68 -5.36
CA VAL A 68 -6.89 -10.00 -4.40
C VAL A 68 -7.81 -8.80 -4.20
N MET A 69 -7.25 -7.60 -3.99
CA MET A 69 -8.06 -6.38 -3.81
C MET A 69 -8.93 -6.06 -5.02
N VAL A 70 -8.43 -6.30 -6.23
CA VAL A 70 -9.22 -6.12 -7.46
C VAL A 70 -10.36 -7.14 -7.51
N GLN A 71 -10.09 -8.42 -7.24
CA GLN A 71 -11.11 -9.47 -7.25
C GLN A 71 -12.23 -9.23 -6.23
N GLU A 72 -11.90 -8.74 -5.04
CA GLU A 72 -12.88 -8.42 -4.00
C GLU A 72 -13.72 -7.17 -4.32
N SER A 73 -13.25 -6.30 -5.22
CA SER A 73 -13.99 -5.09 -5.62
C SER A 73 -15.10 -5.33 -6.65
N ASP A 74 -15.08 -6.48 -7.33
CA ASP A 74 -16.08 -6.89 -8.32
C ASP A 74 -17.27 -7.70 -7.72
N LEU A 75 -17.31 -7.84 -6.39
CA LEU A 75 -18.36 -8.54 -5.61
C LEU A 75 -19.31 -7.55 -4.91
#